data_AF-A0A7W1YC91-F1
#
_entry.id   AF-A0A7W1YC91-F1
#
_cell.length_a   1.000
_cell.length_b   1.000
_cell.length_c   1.000
_cell.angle_alpha   90.00
_cell.angle_beta   90.00
_cell.angle_gamma   90.00
#
_symmetry.space_group_name_H-M   'P 1'
#
loop_
_entity.id
_entity.type
_entity.pdbx_description
1 polymer ?
#
loop_
_entity_poly.entity_id
_entity_poly.type
_entity_poly.pdbx_seq_one_letter_code
_entity_poly.pdbx_strand_id
1 'polypeptide(L)'
;MTFRSHLDGSAHFFSPESAMAAQIGLGADVIMAFDECTEYPADATRVRASMELTARWAARSKKYFEEHKHEVPWENDENPRPSQNARGTGHPGAFPEENPGERCSPGQVGTPAPTSASVTPASTQIVPAARDTQALFGIVQGGMDRELRRESALRTIEIGFPGYAIGGMSVGEPRERTREVVESTLEHLPADKPRYLMGVGTPEEIVEYAQLGVDMMDCVLPTRAARHGLLFTSEGKISIKQTRYAADEGPLDPNCSCSVCRRYSRAYLRHLYASHEVLAQVLNTVHNLSFYLDTMRRVRHSIELGERLCPAADVPRPQS
;
A
#
# COMPACT_ATOMS: atom_id res chain seq x y z
N MET A 1 16.10 19.80 -5.18
CA MET A 1 16.66 19.00 -6.29
C MET A 1 16.15 19.56 -7.61
N THR A 2 17.03 19.84 -8.56
CA THR A 2 16.65 20.17 -9.94
C THR A 2 16.81 18.94 -10.81
N PHE A 3 15.84 18.64 -11.66
CA PHE A 3 15.90 17.51 -12.57
C PHE A 3 15.23 17.87 -13.91
N ARG A 4 15.41 16.99 -14.90
CA ARG A 4 14.72 17.10 -16.19
C ARG A 4 13.70 15.98 -16.32
N SER A 5 12.51 16.34 -16.79
CA SER A 5 11.47 15.39 -17.13
C SER A 5 11.95 14.43 -18.21
N HIS A 6 11.69 13.13 -18.03
CA HIS A 6 12.02 12.10 -19.01
C HIS A 6 11.00 12.05 -20.17
N LEU A 7 9.88 12.77 -20.07
CA LEU A 7 8.84 12.83 -21.09
C LEU A 7 9.12 13.89 -22.16
N ASP A 8 9.64 15.05 -21.76
CA ASP A 8 9.78 16.23 -22.62
C ASP A 8 11.08 17.04 -22.39
N GLY A 9 11.94 16.64 -21.45
CA GLY A 9 13.21 17.32 -21.16
C GLY A 9 13.08 18.64 -20.40
N SER A 10 11.86 19.04 -20.04
CA SER A 10 11.59 20.27 -19.27
C SER A 10 12.28 20.22 -17.90
N ALA A 11 12.77 21.37 -17.43
CA ALA A 11 13.47 21.47 -16.16
C ALA A 11 12.46 21.71 -15.03
N HIS A 12 12.57 20.91 -13.96
CA HIS A 12 11.71 20.97 -12.78
C HIS A 12 12.57 21.09 -11.51
N PHE A 13 11.98 21.63 -10.46
CA PHE A 13 12.61 21.75 -9.15
C PHE A 13 11.69 21.26 -8.06
N PHE A 14 12.19 20.34 -7.23
CA PHE A 14 11.53 19.91 -6.00
C PHE A 14 12.29 20.39 -4.77
N SER A 15 11.58 21.04 -3.86
CA SER A 15 11.96 21.29 -2.47
C SER A 15 11.05 20.49 -1.51
N PRO A 16 11.38 20.42 -0.21
CA PRO A 16 10.47 19.91 0.81
C PRO A 16 9.06 20.53 0.70
N GLU A 17 8.96 21.85 0.57
CA GLU A 17 7.70 22.59 0.51
C GLU A 17 6.91 22.25 -0.76
N SER A 18 7.55 22.24 -1.94
CA SER A 18 6.85 21.89 -3.18
C SER A 18 6.39 20.43 -3.19
N ALA A 19 7.16 19.52 -2.58
CA ALA A 19 6.78 18.12 -2.44
C ALA A 19 5.60 17.93 -1.47
N MET A 20 5.56 18.69 -0.36
CA MET A 20 4.41 18.67 0.54
C MET A 20 3.17 19.26 -0.15
N ALA A 21 3.31 20.40 -0.82
CA ALA A 21 2.22 21.05 -1.56
C ALA A 21 1.60 20.10 -2.60
N ALA A 22 2.44 19.36 -3.35
CA ALA A 22 1.97 18.37 -4.30
C ALA A 22 1.20 17.22 -3.62
N GLN A 23 1.72 16.68 -2.51
CA GLN A 23 1.06 15.58 -1.80
C GLN A 23 -0.24 16.00 -1.09
N ILE A 24 -0.31 17.23 -0.57
CA ILE A 24 -1.55 17.85 -0.04
C ILE A 24 -2.55 18.08 -1.16
N GLY A 25 -2.10 18.62 -2.31
CA GLY A 25 -2.93 18.81 -3.49
C GLY A 25 -3.45 17.51 -4.10
N LEU A 26 -2.74 16.40 -3.90
CA LEU A 26 -3.19 15.04 -4.22
C LEU A 26 -4.07 14.41 -3.14
N GLY A 27 -4.28 15.09 -2.00
CA GLY A 27 -5.09 14.66 -0.87
C GLY A 27 -4.85 13.21 -0.45
N ALA A 28 -3.58 12.80 -0.46
CA ALA A 28 -3.17 11.46 -0.05
C ALA A 28 -3.37 11.29 1.47
N ASP A 29 -3.93 10.16 1.90
CA ASP A 29 -4.19 9.89 3.32
C ASP A 29 -2.89 9.77 4.14
N VAL A 30 -1.81 9.26 3.52
CA VAL A 30 -0.46 9.20 4.09
C VAL A 30 0.51 9.86 3.12
N ILE A 31 1.20 10.89 3.60
CA ILE A 31 2.22 11.62 2.86
C ILE A 31 3.60 11.35 3.47
N MET A 32 4.64 11.45 2.66
CA MET A 32 6.00 11.14 3.06
C MET A 32 6.85 12.41 3.11
N ALA A 33 7.61 12.61 4.20
CA ALA A 33 8.58 13.69 4.29
C ALA A 33 9.60 13.62 3.14
N PHE A 34 10.01 14.77 2.63
CA PHE A 34 10.99 14.81 1.54
C PHE A 34 12.38 14.44 2.05
N ASP A 35 13.04 13.47 1.42
CA ASP A 35 14.34 12.93 1.83
C ASP A 35 15.34 12.87 0.67
N GLU A 36 16.58 12.48 0.99
CA GLU A 36 17.60 12.12 0.01
C GLU A 36 17.99 10.65 0.17
N CYS A 37 17.83 9.87 -0.90
CA CYS A 37 18.29 8.49 -0.94
C CYS A 37 19.80 8.46 -1.19
N THR A 38 20.56 7.89 -0.26
CA THR A 38 22.00 7.65 -0.45
C THR A 38 22.22 6.43 -1.34
N GLU A 39 23.11 6.56 -2.32
CA GLU A 39 23.56 5.45 -3.18
C GLU A 39 24.36 4.38 -2.41
N TYR A 40 24.43 3.17 -2.97
CA TYR A 40 25.26 2.09 -2.44
C TYR A 40 26.18 1.51 -3.54
N PRO A 41 27.50 1.36 -3.29
CA PRO A 41 28.22 1.81 -2.10
C PRO A 41 28.41 3.33 -2.08
N ALA A 42 28.51 3.91 -0.88
CA ALA A 42 28.89 5.31 -0.67
C ALA A 42 29.90 5.39 0.50
N ASP A 43 30.79 6.39 0.47
CA ASP A 43 31.69 6.64 1.59
C ASP A 43 30.97 7.26 2.79
N ALA A 44 31.56 7.12 3.99
CA ALA A 44 30.94 7.58 5.23
C ALA A 44 30.64 9.09 5.26
N THR A 45 31.44 9.91 4.57
CA THR A 45 31.22 11.36 4.49
C THR A 45 29.99 11.68 3.65
N ARG A 46 29.84 11.00 2.50
CA ARG A 46 28.67 11.10 1.63
C ARG A 46 27.40 10.64 2.32
N VAL A 47 27.44 9.51 3.04
CA VAL A 47 26.31 8.97 3.80
C VAL A 47 25.88 9.94 4.90
N ARG A 48 26.83 10.47 5.68
CA ARG A 48 26.55 11.47 6.72
C ARG A 48 25.94 12.75 6.12
N ALA A 49 26.50 13.26 5.04
CA ALA A 49 26.00 14.46 4.38
C ALA A 49 24.54 14.31 3.89
N SER A 50 24.22 13.14 3.30
CA SER A 50 22.85 12.79 2.87
C SER A 50 21.88 12.72 4.06
N MET A 51 22.27 12.02 5.13
CA MET A 51 21.45 11.88 6.34
C MET A 51 21.18 13.26 6.98
N GLU A 52 22.18 14.12 7.07
CA GLU A 52 22.04 15.48 7.58
C GLU A 52 21.10 16.35 6.73
N LEU A 53 21.15 16.19 5.40
CA LEU A 53 20.24 16.89 4.49
C LEU A 53 18.80 16.40 4.69
N THR A 54 18.60 15.09 4.79
CA THR A 54 17.31 14.46 5.08
C THR A 54 16.73 14.97 6.38
N ALA A 55 17.52 15.06 7.46
CA ALA A 55 17.03 15.59 8.74
C ALA A 55 16.57 17.06 8.63
N ARG A 56 17.29 17.91 7.90
CA ARG A 56 16.86 19.31 7.65
C ARG A 56 15.60 19.37 6.79
N TRP A 57 15.47 18.49 5.80
CA TRP A 57 14.29 18.43 4.93
C TRP A 57 13.06 17.85 5.63
N ALA A 58 13.23 16.91 6.55
CA ALA A 58 12.16 16.39 7.39
C ALA A 58 11.54 17.51 8.25
N ALA A 59 12.37 18.34 8.89
CA ALA A 59 11.88 19.47 9.69
C ALA A 59 11.13 20.52 8.84
N ARG A 60 11.63 20.81 7.63
CA ARG A 60 10.96 21.72 6.67
C ARG A 60 9.64 21.14 6.16
N SER A 61 9.63 19.85 5.85
CA SER A 61 8.42 19.13 5.42
C SER A 61 7.36 19.18 6.50
N LYS A 62 7.73 18.87 7.75
CA LYS A 62 6.84 18.91 8.92
C LYS A 62 6.25 20.29 9.13
N LYS A 63 7.09 21.33 9.11
CA LYS A 63 6.63 22.72 9.25
C LYS A 63 5.61 23.09 8.17
N TYR A 64 5.95 22.85 6.90
CA TYR A 64 5.05 23.19 5.79
C TYR A 64 3.74 22.41 5.86
N PHE A 65 3.80 21.12 6.19
CA PHE A 65 2.61 20.29 6.34
C PHE A 65 1.67 20.81 7.42
N GLU A 66 2.16 21.12 8.64
CA GLU A 66 1.28 21.64 9.70
C GLU A 66 0.64 22.99 9.34
N GLU A 67 1.33 23.81 8.54
CA GLU A 67 0.80 25.09 8.06
C GLU A 67 -0.28 24.94 6.97
N HIS A 68 -0.24 23.87 6.15
CA HIS A 68 -1.05 23.77 4.91
C HIS A 68 -1.90 22.49 4.81
N LYS A 69 -1.89 21.58 5.79
CA LYS A 69 -2.60 20.28 5.71
C LYS A 69 -4.12 20.37 5.50
N HIS A 70 -4.70 21.56 5.65
CA HIS A 70 -6.12 21.84 5.43
C HIS A 70 -6.44 22.38 4.02
N GLU A 71 -5.44 22.55 3.15
CA GLU A 71 -5.60 23.16 1.83
C GLU A 71 -5.94 22.14 0.72
N VAL A 72 -6.55 21.00 1.08
CA VAL A 72 -6.91 19.95 0.12
C VAL A 72 -7.97 20.49 -0.87
N PRO A 73 -7.70 20.55 -2.19
CA PRO A 73 -8.50 21.34 -3.13
C PRO A 73 -9.98 20.94 -3.26
N TRP A 74 -10.34 19.71 -2.92
CA TRP A 74 -11.71 19.19 -3.04
C TRP A 74 -12.46 19.06 -1.72
N GLU A 75 -11.88 19.51 -0.60
CA GLU A 75 -12.58 19.50 0.69
C GLU A 75 -13.38 20.78 0.96
N ASN A 76 -13.20 21.82 0.14
CA ASN A 76 -14.04 23.01 0.19
C ASN A 76 -15.42 22.71 -0.41
N ASP A 77 -16.42 22.61 0.48
CA ASP A 77 -17.88 22.67 0.28
C ASP A 77 -18.41 22.48 -1.15
N GLU A 78 -18.92 21.27 -1.47
CA GLU A 78 -20.16 21.08 -2.25
C GLU A 78 -20.58 19.62 -2.52
N ASN A 79 -19.84 18.60 -2.07
CA ASN A 79 -20.23 17.20 -2.34
C ASN A 79 -20.22 16.31 -1.09
N PRO A 80 -21.36 16.12 -0.41
CA PRO A 80 -21.44 15.20 0.72
C PRO A 80 -21.22 13.77 0.22
N ARG A 81 -20.05 13.18 0.53
CA ARG A 81 -19.84 11.74 0.36
C ARG A 81 -20.96 11.00 1.12
N PRO A 82 -21.60 9.96 0.55
CA PRO A 82 -22.66 9.24 1.25
C PRO A 82 -22.11 8.71 2.57
N SER A 83 -22.76 9.09 3.66
CA SER A 83 -22.35 8.75 5.01
C SER A 83 -22.21 7.24 5.17
N GLN A 84 -21.08 6.77 5.72
CA GLN A 84 -20.83 5.36 6.05
C GLN A 84 -21.70 4.82 7.23
N ASN A 85 -22.90 5.38 7.42
CA ASN A 85 -23.90 4.88 8.36
C ASN A 85 -25.13 4.37 7.60
N ALA A 86 -24.91 3.33 6.79
CA ALA A 86 -25.97 2.45 6.34
C ALA A 86 -25.47 1.00 6.41
N ARG A 87 -25.15 0.51 7.62
CA ARG A 87 -25.19 -0.93 7.89
C ARG A 87 -26.65 -1.34 8.02
N GLY A 88 -27.33 -1.39 6.88
CA GLY A 88 -28.54 -2.19 6.73
C GLY A 88 -28.11 -3.63 6.50
N THR A 89 -28.50 -4.52 7.40
CA THR A 89 -28.39 -5.97 7.25
C THR A 89 -29.15 -6.41 5.99
N GLY A 90 -28.43 -6.74 4.93
CA GLY A 90 -29.01 -7.31 3.71
C GLY A 90 -27.96 -8.13 2.97
N HIS A 91 -28.16 -9.46 2.93
CA HIS A 91 -27.36 -10.39 2.15
C HIS A 91 -27.32 -10.00 0.65
N PRO A 92 -26.17 -10.08 -0.04
CA PRO A 92 -26.10 -9.89 -1.47
C PRO A 92 -26.40 -11.22 -2.16
N GLY A 93 -27.65 -11.44 -2.57
CA GLY A 93 -28.01 -12.69 -3.24
C GLY A 93 -29.47 -12.76 -3.66
N ALA A 94 -29.85 -11.99 -4.68
CA ALA A 94 -30.98 -12.32 -5.55
C ALA A 94 -30.91 -11.43 -6.80
N PHE A 95 -30.57 -12.02 -7.94
CA PHE A 95 -30.92 -11.44 -9.24
C PHE A 95 -32.45 -11.50 -9.38
N PRO A 96 -33.13 -10.46 -9.87
CA PRO A 96 -34.58 -10.50 -10.00
C PRO A 96 -34.97 -11.47 -11.12
N GLU A 97 -35.70 -12.52 -10.76
CA GLU A 97 -36.45 -13.34 -11.71
C GLU A 97 -37.53 -12.47 -12.38
N GLU A 98 -37.48 -12.39 -13.70
CA GLU A 98 -38.61 -11.93 -14.50
C GLU A 98 -39.73 -12.97 -14.41
N ASN A 99 -40.93 -12.55 -13.98
CA ASN A 99 -42.15 -13.32 -14.19
C ASN A 99 -43.16 -12.49 -14.97
N PRO A 100 -43.71 -13.01 -16.08
CA PRO A 100 -44.55 -12.26 -17.00
C PRO A 100 -46.02 -12.30 -16.59
N GLY A 101 -46.67 -11.14 -16.67
CA GLY A 101 -48.13 -11.01 -16.74
C GLY A 101 -48.85 -11.00 -15.38
N GLU A 102 -49.48 -9.87 -15.05
CA GLU A 102 -50.95 -9.78 -15.17
C GLU A 102 -51.46 -8.37 -14.91
N ARG A 103 -52.62 -8.13 -15.51
CA ARG A 103 -53.27 -6.84 -15.74
C ARG A 103 -53.85 -6.21 -14.46
N CYS A 104 -53.65 -4.90 -14.37
CA CYS A 104 -54.59 -3.84 -13.98
C CYS A 104 -56.02 -4.25 -13.52
N SER A 105 -56.42 -3.81 -12.33
CA SER A 105 -57.70 -3.11 -12.08
C SER A 105 -57.76 -2.46 -10.68
N PRO A 106 -58.58 -1.39 -10.49
CA PRO A 106 -58.47 -0.44 -9.38
C PRO A 106 -59.49 -0.68 -8.25
N GLY A 107 -59.15 -0.34 -7.01
CA GLY A 107 -60.05 -0.42 -5.86
C GLY A 107 -59.61 0.46 -4.70
N GLN A 108 -60.49 1.37 -4.32
CA GLN A 108 -60.37 2.45 -3.32
C GLN A 108 -60.01 1.97 -1.91
N VAL A 109 -59.29 2.80 -1.14
CA VAL A 109 -59.60 3.05 0.29
C VAL A 109 -59.22 4.48 0.66
N GLY A 110 -60.16 5.21 1.26
CA GLY A 110 -59.97 6.58 1.75
C GLY A 110 -59.73 6.69 3.25
N THR A 111 -59.09 7.82 3.59
CA THR A 111 -59.24 8.65 4.82
C THR A 111 -58.65 8.14 6.16
N PRO A 112 -58.39 9.04 7.15
CA PRO A 112 -57.37 10.09 7.13
C PRO A 112 -56.48 10.07 8.40
N ALA A 113 -55.35 10.79 8.34
CA ALA A 113 -54.41 10.99 9.44
C ALA A 113 -54.99 11.83 10.61
N PRO A 114 -54.48 11.68 11.85
CA PRO A 114 -54.49 12.74 12.83
C PRO A 114 -53.13 13.45 12.89
N THR A 115 -53.20 14.77 12.80
CA THR A 115 -52.14 15.75 12.98
C THR A 115 -51.75 15.86 14.45
N SER A 116 -50.45 15.81 14.76
CA SER A 116 -49.92 16.30 16.04
C SER A 116 -48.72 17.20 15.78
N ALA A 117 -48.80 18.39 16.38
CA ALA A 117 -47.98 19.57 16.12
C ALA A 117 -46.48 19.36 16.38
N SER A 118 -45.69 19.96 15.49
CA SER A 118 -44.24 20.06 15.55
C SER A 118 -43.77 20.99 16.67
N VAL A 119 -42.91 20.47 17.54
CA VAL A 119 -42.01 21.28 18.37
C VAL A 119 -40.59 20.95 17.92
N THR A 120 -39.98 21.85 17.16
CA THR A 120 -38.58 21.74 16.73
C THR A 120 -37.70 22.36 17.83
N PRO A 121 -36.81 21.60 18.51
CA PRO A 121 -35.80 22.23 19.33
C PRO A 121 -34.73 22.84 18.41
N ALA A 122 -34.29 24.04 18.75
CA ALA A 122 -33.26 24.78 18.03
C ALA A 122 -31.99 23.91 17.89
N SER A 123 -31.62 23.59 16.66
CA SER A 123 -30.37 22.90 16.37
C SER A 123 -29.20 23.85 16.66
N THR A 124 -28.47 23.58 17.73
CA THR A 124 -27.12 24.10 17.90
C THR A 124 -26.32 23.67 16.67
N GLN A 125 -25.92 24.63 15.83
CA GLN A 125 -25.03 24.34 14.71
C GLN A 125 -23.69 23.89 15.28
N ILE A 126 -23.47 22.57 15.28
CA ILE A 126 -22.15 21.99 15.43
C ILE A 126 -21.43 22.31 14.12
N VAL A 127 -20.61 23.36 14.13
CA VAL A 127 -19.65 23.59 13.05
C VAL A 127 -18.74 22.37 13.01
N PRO A 128 -18.67 21.58 11.93
CA PRO A 128 -17.78 20.43 11.87
C PRO A 128 -16.35 20.97 11.94
N ALA A 129 -15.57 20.52 12.92
CA ALA A 129 -14.13 20.74 12.91
C ALA A 129 -13.57 20.19 11.59
N ALA A 130 -12.69 20.96 10.94
CA ALA A 130 -11.96 20.52 9.75
C ALA A 130 -11.38 19.13 10.03
N ARG A 131 -11.76 18.14 9.22
CA ARG A 131 -11.25 16.77 9.39
C ARG A 131 -9.79 16.76 8.95
N ASP A 132 -8.87 16.54 9.88
CA ASP A 132 -7.49 16.19 9.54
C ASP A 132 -7.51 14.86 8.78
N THR A 133 -7.41 14.90 7.45
CA THR A 133 -7.51 13.69 6.60
C THR A 133 -6.16 13.08 6.24
N GLN A 134 -5.05 13.78 6.47
CA GLN A 134 -3.71 13.36 6.05
C GLN A 134 -2.77 13.13 7.23
N ALA A 135 -1.88 12.14 7.11
CA ALA A 135 -0.80 11.87 8.06
C ALA A 135 0.58 11.96 7.39
N LEU A 136 1.52 12.68 7.99
CA LEU A 136 2.90 12.81 7.48
C LEU A 136 3.85 11.83 8.17
N PHE A 137 4.52 10.97 7.41
CA PHE A 137 5.54 10.05 7.93
C PHE A 137 6.95 10.63 7.76
N GLY A 138 7.79 10.47 8.79
CA GLY A 138 9.21 10.79 8.72
C GLY A 138 10.01 9.63 8.11
N ILE A 139 11.13 9.90 7.44
CA ILE A 139 11.96 8.86 6.80
C ILE A 139 13.34 8.81 7.45
N VAL A 140 13.70 7.64 7.98
CA VAL A 140 15.04 7.37 8.49
C VAL A 140 15.97 7.01 7.33
N GLN A 141 17.11 7.69 7.27
CA GLN A 141 18.20 7.46 6.32
C GLN A 141 19.50 7.11 7.08
N GLY A 142 20.62 6.95 6.37
CA GLY A 142 21.91 6.58 6.98
C GLY A 142 22.66 5.47 6.24
N GLY A 143 22.22 5.10 5.02
CA GLY A 143 22.86 4.05 4.24
C GLY A 143 22.87 2.71 5.00
N MET A 144 24.01 2.02 4.97
CA MET A 144 24.23 0.75 5.68
C MET A 144 25.00 0.93 7.00
N ASP A 145 25.11 2.17 7.51
CA ASP A 145 25.81 2.50 8.75
C ASP A 145 24.83 2.53 9.93
N ARG A 146 25.04 1.65 10.91
CA ARG A 146 24.12 1.47 12.06
C ARG A 146 24.10 2.68 12.99
N GLU A 147 25.23 3.35 13.18
CA GLU A 147 25.31 4.54 14.05
C GLU A 147 24.60 5.72 13.40
N LEU A 148 24.77 5.91 12.09
CA LEU A 148 24.03 6.95 11.35
C LEU A 148 22.54 6.66 11.31
N ARG A 149 22.13 5.39 11.22
CA ARG A 149 20.72 4.97 11.29
C ARG A 149 20.12 5.29 12.65
N ARG A 150 20.83 4.98 13.74
CA ARG A 150 20.44 5.35 15.11
C ARG A 150 20.30 6.86 15.26
N GLU A 151 21.29 7.62 14.81
CA GLU A 151 21.26 9.09 14.86
C GLU A 151 20.05 9.65 14.09
N SER A 152 19.83 9.17 12.86
CA SER A 152 18.71 9.56 12.00
C SER A 152 17.36 9.22 12.63
N ALA A 153 17.22 8.02 13.21
CA ALA A 153 15.99 7.59 13.88
C ALA A 153 15.65 8.52 15.05
N LEU A 154 16.60 8.76 15.96
CA LEU A 154 16.38 9.62 17.14
C LEU A 154 16.00 11.06 16.75
N ARG A 155 16.68 11.63 15.75
CA ARG A 155 16.36 12.98 15.26
C ARG A 155 15.00 13.05 14.56
N THR A 156 14.63 12.00 13.84
CA THR A 156 13.31 11.93 13.18
C THR A 156 12.19 11.82 14.23
N ILE A 157 12.42 11.06 15.31
CA ILE A 157 11.49 10.95 16.45
C ILE A 157 11.33 12.29 17.17
N GLU A 158 12.43 13.03 17.38
CA GLU A 158 12.40 14.35 18.02
C GLU A 158 11.54 15.36 17.25
N ILE A 159 11.50 15.29 15.91
CA ILE A 159 10.63 16.14 15.08
C ILE A 159 9.14 15.80 15.31
N GLY A 160 8.82 14.54 15.62
CA GLY A 160 7.46 14.10 15.97
C GLY A 160 6.56 13.83 14.76
N PHE A 161 6.53 12.57 14.31
CA PHE A 161 5.64 12.10 13.25
C PHE A 161 4.64 11.04 13.75
N PRO A 162 3.43 10.93 13.15
CA PRO A 162 2.49 9.84 13.41
C PRO A 162 2.97 8.46 12.96
N GLY A 163 3.99 8.38 12.09
CA GLY A 163 4.62 7.13 11.65
C GLY A 163 6.02 7.35 11.08
N TYR A 164 6.80 6.27 11.00
CA TYR A 164 8.23 6.32 10.67
C TYR A 164 8.57 5.29 9.59
N ALA A 165 9.16 5.76 8.50
CA ALA A 165 9.63 4.93 7.41
C ALA A 165 11.14 4.67 7.49
N ILE A 166 11.56 3.54 6.94
CA ILE A 166 12.95 3.15 6.76
C ILE A 166 13.24 3.25 5.26
N GLY A 167 13.96 4.29 4.86
CA GLY A 167 14.33 4.58 3.47
C GLY A 167 15.74 4.10 3.11
N GLY A 168 16.09 4.17 1.82
CA GLY A 168 17.44 3.87 1.33
C GLY A 168 17.82 2.39 1.37
N MET A 169 16.83 1.51 1.30
CA MET A 169 16.98 0.05 1.20
C MET A 169 16.75 -0.41 -0.25
N SER A 170 17.26 -1.59 -0.60
CA SER A 170 17.16 -2.18 -1.94
C SER A 170 17.78 -1.33 -3.06
N VAL A 171 18.91 -0.66 -2.77
CA VAL A 171 19.64 0.22 -3.71
C VAL A 171 20.85 -0.45 -4.36
N GLY A 172 21.08 -1.74 -4.07
CA GLY A 172 22.13 -2.56 -4.69
C GLY A 172 22.94 -3.38 -3.69
N GLU A 173 22.64 -3.26 -2.39
CA GLU A 173 23.27 -3.99 -1.32
C GLU A 173 22.85 -5.47 -1.26
N PRO A 174 23.66 -6.34 -0.63
CA PRO A 174 23.25 -7.71 -0.32
C PRO A 174 22.08 -7.75 0.65
N ARG A 175 21.13 -8.68 0.45
CA ARG A 175 19.92 -8.83 1.29
C ARG A 175 20.22 -9.01 2.79
N GLU A 176 21.29 -9.72 3.11
CA GLU A 176 21.74 -9.92 4.50
C GLU A 176 22.08 -8.58 5.18
N ARG A 177 22.68 -7.64 4.42
CA ARG A 177 22.98 -6.29 4.92
C ARG A 177 21.72 -5.46 5.10
N THR A 178 20.78 -5.54 4.15
CA THR A 178 19.45 -4.89 4.28
C THR A 178 18.79 -5.34 5.59
N ARG A 179 18.73 -6.65 5.84
CA ARG A 179 18.12 -7.22 7.04
C ARG A 179 18.77 -6.72 8.32
N GLU A 180 20.10 -6.81 8.42
CA GLU A 180 20.87 -6.31 9.56
C GLU A 180 20.59 -4.84 9.88
N VAL A 181 20.52 -4.00 8.85
CA VAL A 181 20.30 -2.57 9.00
C VAL A 181 18.86 -2.28 9.42
N VAL A 182 17.87 -2.97 8.82
CA VAL A 182 16.47 -2.85 9.21
C VAL A 182 16.28 -3.25 10.68
N GLU A 183 16.80 -4.41 11.10
CA GLU A 183 16.72 -4.88 12.48
C GLU A 183 17.29 -3.84 13.45
N SER A 184 18.51 -3.35 13.20
CA SER A 184 19.15 -2.33 14.04
C SER A 184 18.39 -0.99 14.06
N THR A 185 17.72 -0.62 12.97
CA THR A 185 16.92 0.62 12.91
C THR A 185 15.64 0.49 13.73
N LEU A 186 14.99 -0.68 13.69
CA LEU A 186 13.75 -0.95 14.42
C LEU A 186 13.93 -0.88 15.94
N GLU A 187 15.12 -1.21 16.46
CA GLU A 187 15.44 -1.06 17.89
C GLU A 187 15.29 0.38 18.42
N HIS A 188 15.31 1.37 17.53
CA HIS A 188 15.24 2.78 17.87
C HIS A 188 13.90 3.43 17.53
N LEU A 189 13.05 2.76 16.73
CA LEU A 189 11.76 3.30 16.33
C LEU A 189 10.67 3.01 17.37
N PRO A 190 9.71 3.92 17.61
CA PRO A 190 8.64 3.69 18.57
C PRO A 190 7.75 2.53 18.14
N ALA A 191 7.57 1.54 19.02
CA ALA A 191 6.76 0.35 18.74
C ALA A 191 5.24 0.63 18.72
N ASP A 192 4.81 1.77 19.28
CA ASP A 192 3.41 2.24 19.30
C ASP A 192 3.04 3.08 18.06
N LYS A 193 3.96 3.20 17.09
CA LYS A 193 3.78 3.95 15.85
C LYS A 193 3.99 3.03 14.65
N PRO A 194 3.28 3.24 13.51
CA PRO A 194 3.52 2.47 12.31
C PRO A 194 4.95 2.62 11.80
N ARG A 195 5.59 1.48 11.53
CA ARG A 195 6.94 1.37 10.97
C ARG A 195 6.85 0.87 9.52
N TYR A 196 7.26 1.71 8.57
CA TYR A 196 7.11 1.47 7.14
C TYR A 196 8.45 1.18 6.46
N LEU A 197 8.66 -0.03 5.97
CA LEU A 197 9.88 -0.37 5.23
C LEU A 197 9.67 -0.20 3.72
N MET A 198 10.41 0.74 3.12
CA MET A 198 10.20 1.16 1.74
C MET A 198 10.95 0.28 0.73
N GLY A 199 10.28 -0.13 -0.34
CA GLY A 199 10.90 -0.72 -1.53
C GLY A 199 11.34 -2.19 -1.41
N VAL A 200 10.99 -2.89 -0.33
CA VAL A 200 11.24 -4.32 -0.14
C VAL A 200 10.00 -5.14 -0.43
N GLY A 201 10.15 -6.40 -0.83
CA GLY A 201 9.00 -7.29 -0.80
C GLY A 201 9.08 -8.45 -1.76
N THR A 202 10.03 -9.36 -1.57
CA THR A 202 9.72 -10.76 -1.92
C THR A 202 8.73 -11.35 -0.90
N PRO A 203 7.99 -12.42 -1.23
CA PRO A 203 7.06 -13.04 -0.28
C PRO A 203 7.73 -13.51 1.01
N GLU A 204 9.00 -13.90 0.93
CA GLU A 204 9.78 -14.34 2.09
C GLU A 204 10.14 -13.13 2.97
N GLU A 205 10.61 -12.04 2.36
CA GLU A 205 10.97 -10.80 3.07
C GLU A 205 9.79 -10.17 3.80
N ILE A 206 8.58 -10.14 3.19
CA ILE A 206 7.43 -9.51 3.85
C ILE A 206 7.02 -10.23 5.14
N VAL A 207 7.21 -11.56 5.20
CA VAL A 207 6.94 -12.34 6.41
C VAL A 207 8.02 -12.06 7.46
N GLU A 208 9.28 -12.11 7.04
CA GLU A 208 10.42 -11.85 7.91
C GLU A 208 10.39 -10.46 8.54
N TYR A 209 10.19 -9.41 7.74
CA TYR A 209 10.17 -8.04 8.25
C TYR A 209 8.95 -7.78 9.14
N ALA A 210 7.80 -8.39 8.85
CA ALA A 210 6.66 -8.31 9.75
C ALA A 210 6.96 -8.93 11.13
N GLN A 211 7.71 -10.04 11.18
CA GLN A 211 8.14 -10.64 12.45
C GLN A 211 9.13 -9.77 13.22
N LEU A 212 9.94 -8.97 12.53
CA LEU A 212 10.85 -8.00 13.15
C LEU A 212 10.14 -6.74 13.67
N GLY A 213 8.85 -6.56 13.35
CA GLY A 213 8.06 -5.40 13.76
C GLY A 213 7.93 -4.33 12.69
N VAL A 214 8.06 -4.66 11.40
CA VAL A 214 7.63 -3.77 10.31
C VAL A 214 6.12 -3.90 10.11
N ASP A 215 5.42 -2.78 10.06
CA ASP A 215 3.96 -2.72 9.99
C ASP A 215 3.44 -2.47 8.56
N MET A 216 4.24 -1.80 7.73
CA MET A 216 3.92 -1.45 6.34
C MET A 216 5.10 -1.73 5.41
N MET A 217 4.81 -2.16 4.18
CA MET A 217 5.79 -2.42 3.12
C MET A 217 5.19 -2.11 1.75
N ASP A 218 6.03 -1.69 0.80
CA ASP A 218 5.64 -1.50 -0.59
C ASP A 218 6.66 -2.13 -1.55
N CYS A 219 6.18 -2.70 -2.65
CA CYS A 219 7.07 -3.25 -3.66
C CYS A 219 6.41 -3.29 -5.04
N VAL A 220 7.19 -2.95 -6.07
CA VAL A 220 6.79 -3.15 -7.47
C VAL A 220 6.87 -4.61 -7.91
N LEU A 221 7.57 -5.46 -7.15
CA LEU A 221 7.86 -6.85 -7.53
C LEU A 221 6.62 -7.66 -7.96
N PRO A 222 5.51 -7.72 -7.19
CA PRO A 222 4.35 -8.52 -7.59
C PRO A 222 3.81 -8.13 -8.97
N THR A 223 3.71 -6.84 -9.27
CA THR A 223 3.17 -6.37 -10.55
C THR A 223 4.19 -6.49 -11.68
N ARG A 224 5.45 -6.13 -11.44
CA ARG A 224 6.52 -6.23 -12.45
C ARG A 224 6.78 -7.68 -12.85
N ALA A 225 6.89 -8.59 -11.86
CA ALA A 225 7.08 -10.01 -12.11
C ALA A 225 5.92 -10.61 -12.93
N ALA A 226 4.68 -10.28 -12.56
CA ALA A 226 3.48 -10.74 -13.25
C ALA A 226 3.45 -10.36 -14.74
N ARG A 227 3.76 -9.09 -15.05
CA ARG A 227 3.83 -8.61 -16.45
C ARG A 227 4.92 -9.32 -17.25
N HIS A 228 6.00 -9.75 -16.60
CA HIS A 228 7.06 -10.56 -17.20
C HIS A 228 6.84 -12.07 -17.04
N GLY A 229 5.65 -12.52 -16.65
CA GLY A 229 5.25 -13.92 -16.60
C GLY A 229 5.81 -14.75 -15.44
N LEU A 230 6.41 -14.11 -14.43
CA LEU A 230 6.83 -14.75 -13.18
C LEU A 230 5.72 -14.60 -12.14
N LEU A 231 5.20 -15.73 -11.66
CA LEU A 231 4.04 -15.81 -10.78
C LEU A 231 4.41 -16.51 -9.48
N PHE A 232 3.91 -15.99 -8.36
CA PHE A 232 4.12 -16.56 -7.04
C PHE A 232 2.95 -17.49 -6.70
N THR A 233 3.24 -18.71 -6.26
CA THR A 233 2.24 -19.69 -5.85
C THR A 233 2.62 -20.31 -4.50
N SER A 234 1.68 -21.00 -3.87
CA SER A 234 1.91 -21.79 -2.66
C SER A 234 2.95 -22.91 -2.83
N GLU A 235 3.22 -23.31 -4.07
CA GLU A 235 4.18 -24.36 -4.45
C GLU A 235 5.51 -23.77 -4.97
N GLY A 236 5.67 -22.44 -4.88
CA GLY A 236 6.86 -21.73 -5.30
C GLY A 236 6.64 -20.80 -6.51
N LYS A 237 7.74 -20.40 -7.12
CA LYS A 237 7.73 -19.44 -8.24
C LYS A 237 7.59 -20.20 -9.56
N ILE A 238 6.67 -19.78 -10.42
CA ILE A 238 6.53 -20.35 -11.75
C ILE A 238 6.73 -19.30 -12.84
N SER A 239 7.23 -19.72 -14.00
CA SER A 239 7.25 -18.92 -15.22
C SER A 239 6.17 -19.43 -16.16
N ILE A 240 5.08 -18.68 -16.32
CA ILE A 240 3.91 -19.12 -17.10
C ILE A 240 4.24 -19.35 -18.59
N LYS A 241 5.39 -18.85 -19.05
CA LYS A 241 5.91 -19.03 -20.42
C LYS A 241 6.31 -20.48 -20.73
N GLN A 242 6.67 -21.24 -19.70
CA GLN A 242 7.22 -22.58 -19.86
C GLN A 242 6.24 -23.50 -20.61
N THR A 243 6.76 -24.28 -21.55
CA THR A 243 5.97 -25.17 -22.43
C THR A 243 5.19 -26.23 -21.65
N ARG A 244 5.66 -26.64 -20.47
CA ARG A 244 4.95 -27.59 -19.59
C ARG A 244 3.52 -27.16 -19.25
N TYR A 245 3.23 -25.86 -19.28
CA TYR A 245 1.90 -25.34 -18.97
C TYR A 245 0.98 -25.26 -20.19
N ALA A 246 1.39 -25.68 -21.39
CA ALA A 246 0.60 -25.50 -22.62
C ALA A 246 -0.74 -26.25 -22.64
N ALA A 247 -0.83 -27.38 -21.96
CA ALA A 247 -2.04 -28.21 -21.85
C ALA A 247 -2.43 -28.46 -20.38
N ASP A 248 -1.97 -27.59 -19.48
CA ASP A 248 -2.21 -27.71 -18.04
C ASP A 248 -3.54 -27.03 -17.67
N GLU A 249 -4.60 -27.84 -17.56
CA GLU A 249 -5.95 -27.38 -17.22
C GLU A 249 -6.13 -27.04 -15.73
N GLY A 250 -5.10 -27.25 -14.91
CA GLY A 250 -5.12 -26.89 -13.50
C GLY A 250 -5.11 -25.37 -13.26
N PRO A 251 -5.55 -24.92 -12.07
CA PRO A 251 -5.46 -23.52 -11.69
C PRO A 251 -4.00 -23.06 -11.60
N LEU A 252 -3.78 -21.75 -11.62
CA LEU A 252 -2.46 -21.16 -11.45
C LEU A 252 -1.79 -21.56 -10.12
N ASP A 253 -2.55 -21.49 -9.04
CA ASP A 253 -2.16 -21.95 -7.71
C ASP A 253 -3.33 -22.72 -7.08
N PRO A 254 -3.17 -24.01 -6.76
CA PRO A 254 -4.25 -24.83 -6.22
C PRO A 254 -4.77 -24.35 -4.85
N ASN A 255 -3.95 -23.60 -4.10
CA ASN A 255 -4.31 -23.09 -2.77
C ASN A 255 -4.74 -21.61 -2.78
N CYS A 256 -4.91 -21.00 -3.95
CA CYS A 256 -5.28 -19.60 -4.09
C CYS A 256 -6.77 -19.44 -4.43
N SER A 257 -7.45 -18.61 -3.66
CA SER A 257 -8.88 -18.30 -3.86
C SER A 257 -9.10 -17.00 -4.65
N CYS A 258 -8.13 -16.50 -5.40
CA CYS A 258 -8.33 -15.30 -6.22
C CYS A 258 -9.27 -15.57 -7.41
N SER A 259 -9.86 -14.51 -7.98
CA SER A 259 -10.77 -14.63 -9.14
C SER A 259 -10.12 -15.28 -10.37
N VAL A 260 -8.79 -15.17 -10.49
CA VAL A 260 -8.03 -15.76 -11.59
C VAL A 260 -7.91 -17.27 -11.41
N CYS A 261 -7.45 -17.74 -10.24
CA CYS A 261 -7.28 -19.17 -9.95
C CYS A 261 -8.59 -19.94 -9.96
N ARG A 262 -9.72 -19.29 -9.65
CA ARG A 262 -11.06 -19.92 -9.75
C ARG A 262 -11.57 -20.10 -11.18
N ARG A 263 -11.06 -19.35 -12.15
CA ARG A 263 -11.67 -19.22 -13.48
C ARG A 263 -10.79 -19.71 -14.62
N TYR A 264 -9.48 -19.57 -14.50
CA TYR A 264 -8.55 -19.76 -15.61
C TYR A 264 -7.51 -20.81 -15.30
N SER A 265 -7.27 -21.67 -16.29
CA SER A 265 -6.20 -22.67 -16.24
C SER A 265 -4.84 -22.07 -16.56
N ARG A 266 -3.76 -22.76 -16.17
CA ARG A 266 -2.39 -22.42 -16.56
C ARG A 266 -2.22 -22.45 -18.08
N ALA A 267 -2.89 -23.37 -18.78
CA ALA A 267 -2.96 -23.41 -20.24
C ALA A 267 -3.49 -22.12 -20.84
N TYR A 268 -4.63 -21.63 -20.32
CA TYR A 268 -5.22 -20.39 -20.81
C TYR A 268 -4.34 -19.17 -20.53
N LEU A 269 -3.82 -19.03 -19.30
CA LEU A 269 -2.93 -17.93 -18.94
C LEU A 269 -1.65 -17.93 -19.77
N ARG A 270 -1.07 -19.12 -20.02
CA ARG A 270 0.07 -19.26 -20.92
C ARG A 270 -0.28 -18.88 -22.35
N HIS A 271 -1.43 -19.33 -22.86
CA HIS A 271 -1.88 -18.98 -24.20
C HIS A 271 -1.97 -17.46 -24.36
N LEU A 272 -2.64 -16.76 -23.44
CA LEU A 272 -2.71 -15.30 -23.46
C LEU A 272 -1.33 -14.66 -23.45
N TYR A 273 -0.42 -15.14 -22.58
CA TYR A 273 0.93 -14.61 -22.50
C TYR A 273 1.71 -14.82 -23.81
N ALA A 274 1.65 -16.02 -24.39
CA ALA A 274 2.34 -16.38 -25.63
C ALA A 274 1.76 -15.63 -26.84
N SER A 275 0.47 -15.30 -26.81
CA SER A 275 -0.22 -14.49 -27.83
C SER A 275 -0.01 -12.99 -27.63
N HIS A 276 0.79 -12.56 -26.65
CA HIS A 276 1.05 -11.15 -26.33
C HIS A 276 -0.21 -10.34 -25.96
N GLU A 277 -1.22 -11.00 -25.40
CA GLU A 277 -2.47 -10.36 -24.99
C GLU A 277 -2.27 -9.56 -23.70
N VAL A 278 -2.77 -8.31 -23.68
CA VAL A 278 -2.72 -7.44 -22.49
C VAL A 278 -3.44 -8.09 -21.30
N LEU A 279 -4.47 -8.90 -21.58
CA LEU A 279 -5.21 -9.63 -20.56
C LEU A 279 -4.30 -10.56 -19.73
N ALA A 280 -3.24 -11.13 -20.31
CA ALA A 280 -2.27 -11.91 -19.54
C ALA A 280 -1.63 -11.08 -18.42
N GLN A 281 -1.23 -9.85 -18.73
CA GLN A 281 -0.59 -8.95 -17.77
C GLN A 281 -1.56 -8.56 -16.66
N VAL A 282 -2.83 -8.30 -16.98
CA VAL A 282 -3.88 -7.96 -16.02
C VAL A 282 -4.14 -9.15 -15.07
N LEU A 283 -4.46 -10.33 -15.62
CA LEU A 283 -4.79 -11.51 -14.81
C LEU A 283 -3.60 -11.95 -13.94
N ASN A 284 -2.40 -11.99 -14.51
CA ASN A 284 -1.19 -12.32 -13.76
C ASN A 284 -0.94 -11.34 -12.61
N THR A 285 -1.21 -10.04 -12.82
CA THR A 285 -1.04 -9.01 -11.79
C THR A 285 -2.07 -9.15 -10.69
N VAL A 286 -3.34 -9.40 -11.03
CA VAL A 286 -4.39 -9.67 -10.05
C VAL A 286 -4.03 -10.87 -9.19
N HIS A 287 -3.52 -11.94 -9.78
CA HIS A 287 -3.05 -13.11 -9.03
C HIS A 287 -1.89 -12.77 -8.08
N ASN A 288 -0.80 -12.18 -8.57
CA ASN A 288 0.36 -11.87 -7.74
C ASN A 288 0.02 -10.91 -6.60
N LEU A 289 -0.81 -9.89 -6.83
CA LEU A 289 -1.28 -9.01 -5.76
C LEU A 289 -2.15 -9.78 -4.76
N SER A 290 -3.04 -10.65 -5.24
CA SER A 290 -3.87 -11.48 -4.35
C SER A 290 -3.02 -12.40 -3.48
N PHE A 291 -1.95 -12.99 -4.04
CA PHE A 291 -0.99 -13.81 -3.30
C PHE A 291 -0.33 -13.01 -2.19
N TYR A 292 0.19 -11.81 -2.47
CA TYR A 292 0.84 -10.96 -1.46
C TYR A 292 -0.12 -10.52 -0.35
N LEU A 293 -1.33 -10.11 -0.72
CA LEU A 293 -2.35 -9.72 0.24
C LEU A 293 -2.79 -10.91 1.11
N ASP A 294 -2.84 -12.12 0.54
CA ASP A 294 -3.13 -13.33 1.29
C ASP A 294 -2.01 -13.71 2.24
N THR A 295 -0.75 -13.63 1.82
CA THR A 295 0.41 -13.79 2.70
C THR A 295 0.30 -12.84 3.89
N MET A 296 0.01 -11.56 3.67
CA MET A 296 -0.16 -10.60 4.77
C MET A 296 -1.40 -10.87 5.64
N ARG A 297 -2.48 -11.46 5.10
CA ARG A 297 -3.61 -11.94 5.93
C ARG A 297 -3.17 -13.06 6.87
N ARG A 298 -2.40 -14.03 6.38
CA ARG A 298 -1.87 -15.13 7.18
C ARG A 298 -0.91 -14.62 8.26
N VAL A 299 -0.02 -13.69 7.91
CA VAL A 299 0.88 -13.01 8.86
C VAL A 299 0.10 -12.39 10.02
N ARG A 300 -0.90 -11.55 9.72
CA ARG A 300 -1.73 -10.93 10.76
C ARG A 300 -2.45 -11.97 11.62
N HIS A 301 -3.02 -13.00 10.99
CA HIS A 301 -3.73 -14.05 11.69
C HIS A 301 -2.83 -14.83 12.68
N SER A 302 -1.61 -15.20 12.27
CA SER A 302 -0.66 -15.89 13.16
C SER A 302 -0.20 -15.00 14.31
N ILE A 303 -0.01 -13.70 14.08
CA ILE A 303 0.32 -12.74 15.15
C ILE A 303 -0.81 -12.68 16.18
N GLU A 304 -2.08 -12.61 15.74
CA GLU A 304 -3.26 -12.61 16.63
C GLU A 304 -3.36 -13.89 17.48
N LEU A 305 -2.96 -15.04 16.93
CA LEU A 305 -2.96 -16.33 17.63
C LEU A 305 -1.70 -16.56 18.50
N GLY A 306 -0.69 -15.69 18.43
CA GLY A 306 0.58 -15.88 19.13
C GLY A 306 1.45 -17.00 18.53
N GLU A 307 1.19 -17.41 17.29
CA GLU A 307 1.96 -18.42 16.58
C GLU A 307 3.21 -17.81 15.94
N ARG A 308 4.33 -18.55 15.96
CA ARG A 308 5.50 -18.15 15.16
C ARG A 308 5.23 -18.48 13.69
N LEU A 309 5.30 -17.47 12.82
CA LEU A 309 5.25 -17.69 11.38
C LEU A 309 6.45 -18.52 10.92
N CYS A 310 6.21 -19.65 10.27
CA CYS A 310 7.24 -20.32 9.48
C CYS A 310 7.41 -19.58 8.15
N PRO A 311 8.65 -19.30 7.70
CA PRO A 311 8.88 -18.89 6.32
C PRO A 311 8.24 -19.90 5.37
N ALA A 312 7.56 -19.43 4.32
CA ALA A 312 7.06 -20.31 3.27
C ALA A 312 8.24 -21.16 2.75
N ALA A 313 8.04 -22.47 2.67
CA ALA A 313 9.10 -23.47 2.45
C ALA A 313 10.11 -23.03 1.38
N ASP A 314 11.40 -23.15 1.72
CA ASP A 314 12.52 -22.98 0.80
C ASP A 314 12.28 -23.78 -0.48
N VAL A 315 12.04 -23.09 -1.59
CA VAL A 315 12.19 -23.68 -2.91
C VAL A 315 13.70 -23.78 -3.16
N PRO A 316 14.26 -24.98 -3.37
CA PRO A 316 15.69 -25.13 -3.58
C PRO A 316 16.14 -24.24 -4.75
N ARG A 317 17.21 -23.45 -4.53
CA ARG A 317 17.90 -22.71 -5.58
C ARG A 317 18.24 -23.70 -6.71
N PRO A 318 17.95 -23.39 -7.98
CA PRO A 318 18.41 -24.23 -9.08
C PRO A 318 19.93 -24.28 -9.00
N GLN A 319 20.46 -25.50 -8.84
CA GLN A 319 21.89 -25.74 -9.04
C GLN A 319 22.19 -25.41 -10.51
N SER A 320 23.25 -24.64 -10.72
CA SER A 320 23.78 -24.21 -12.01
C SER A 320 23.93 -25.35 -13.00
#